data_AF-A0A2K4WW47-F1
#
_entry.id   AF-A0A2K4WW47-F1
#
_cell.length_a   1.000
_cell.length_b   1.000
_cell.length_c   1.000
_cell.angle_alpha   90.00
_cell.angle_beta   90.00
_cell.angle_gamma   90.00
#
_symmetry.space_group_name_H-M   'P 1'
#
loop_
_entity.id
_entity.type
_entity.pdbx_description
1 polymer ?
#
loop_
_entity_poly.entity_id
_entity_poly.type
_entity_poly.pdbx_seq_one_letter_code
_entity_poly.pdbx_strand_id
1 'polypeptide(L)'
;MSIKLRLLLLIGTSMLTALIISLVNYVGNTRTETAMIDSEVSMTALSNHLEADMMHDALRADVLSAMLVGLGKSNSTREEVQKSLDEHAAHFRAVLNDNLKLPITEAIKAELNRIKPSLDTYIASGERIVGLALDNPERAQQELGTFTSAFTQLEEQMSSLSDLIEENFKASGEGARQAIRSANIALVVVLVASILLLLVQGRWVTRSIMIPLASASRIADSIAHGNLSEPINEPRGRDEASMLIRSLGVMQRDLRGMIEVVRSNAHGVSGMSRQLSSGCHEVADSSRQQSSAAGTMSAATSEMTASIEEITRHAGHALEMANQAETLAKNGGRVIHQVVSDMDSIARSAQLSAQVIRTLDKDSEGIFNIIQVIKGIADQTNLLALNAAIEAARAGEQGRGFAVVADEVRNLAGRTSTSTQEITAMVARIQQSTREAVTSMEAGVAQVDKGMAVTAEVQRSISEILEATLSTTQLVNDITRTIGEQSLASNEIAHQVEMIASMSEGNSRVIGQTASTTDELSAMAGQLSQSVDRFRL
;
A
#
# COMPACT_ATOMS: atom_id res chain seq x y z
N MET A 1 23.69 27.87 30.59
CA MET A 1 24.99 27.41 31.12
C MET A 1 25.08 25.93 30.84
N SER A 2 26.13 25.47 30.17
CA SER A 2 26.27 24.04 29.86
C SER A 2 26.38 23.20 31.13
N ILE A 3 25.94 21.95 31.07
CA ILE A 3 26.15 20.96 32.12
C ILE A 3 27.64 20.89 32.49
N LYS A 4 28.53 20.90 31.47
CA LYS A 4 29.98 20.92 31.65
C LYS A 4 30.43 22.10 32.52
N LEU A 5 29.96 23.31 32.24
CA LEU A 5 30.36 24.50 32.98
C LEU A 5 29.82 24.51 34.42
N ARG A 6 28.63 23.95 34.66
CA ARG A 6 28.08 23.77 36.01
C ARG A 6 28.92 22.80 36.85
N LEU A 7 29.34 21.67 36.26
CA LEU A 7 30.21 20.69 36.92
C LEU A 7 31.60 21.26 37.19
N LEU A 8 32.18 22.00 36.23
CA LEU A 8 33.45 22.70 36.43
C LEU A 8 33.38 23.73 37.54
N LEU A 9 32.27 24.48 37.65
CA LEU A 9 32.07 25.40 38.78
C LEU A 9 32.00 24.69 40.13
N LEU A 10 31.41 23.51 40.21
CA LEU A 10 31.33 22.73 41.46
C LEU A 10 32.70 22.17 41.88
N ILE A 11 33.50 21.72 40.92
CA ILE A 11 34.89 21.32 41.17
C ILE A 11 35.73 22.54 41.58
N GLY A 12 35.58 23.66 40.88
CA GLY A 12 36.32 24.89 41.17
C GLY A 12 36.03 25.46 42.56
N THR A 13 34.75 25.50 42.97
CA THR A 13 34.37 25.97 44.31
C THR A 13 34.82 25.03 45.42
N SER A 14 34.77 23.72 45.22
CA SER A 14 35.25 22.74 46.21
C SER A 14 36.76 22.79 46.41
N MET A 15 37.55 22.97 45.33
CA MET A 15 38.99 23.23 45.45
C MET A 15 39.28 24.55 46.16
N LEU A 16 38.53 25.61 45.85
CA LEU A 16 38.70 26.92 46.46
C LEU A 16 38.39 26.90 47.97
N THR A 17 37.31 26.24 48.40
CA THR A 17 36.99 26.13 49.83
C THR A 17 38.03 25.31 50.59
N ALA A 18 38.55 24.23 50.02
CA ALA A 18 39.64 23.45 50.62
C ALA A 18 40.91 24.29 50.80
N LEU A 19 41.25 25.13 49.81
CA LEU A 19 42.40 26.03 49.87
C LEU A 19 42.22 27.10 50.95
N ILE A 20 41.02 27.69 51.06
CA ILE A 20 40.71 28.69 52.10
C ILE A 20 40.78 28.07 53.50
N ILE A 21 40.21 26.88 53.72
CA ILE A 21 40.28 26.19 55.01
C ILE A 21 41.73 25.90 55.40
N SER A 22 42.53 25.41 54.44
CA SER A 22 43.95 25.11 54.66
C SER A 22 44.75 26.36 55.03
N LEU A 23 44.50 27.48 54.33
CA LEU A 23 45.16 28.76 54.61
C LEU A 23 44.79 29.29 56.00
N VAL A 24 43.51 29.24 56.37
CA VAL A 24 43.04 29.70 57.69
C VAL A 24 43.60 28.84 58.82
N ASN A 25 43.65 27.52 58.63
CA ASN A 25 44.28 26.61 59.59
C ASN A 25 45.78 26.90 59.74
N TYR A 26 46.51 27.09 58.63
CA TYR A 26 47.93 27.41 58.66
C TYR A 26 48.22 28.71 59.43
N VAL A 27 47.49 29.79 59.14
CA VAL A 27 47.64 31.09 59.83
C VAL A 27 47.24 31.00 61.30
N GLY A 28 46.20 30.22 61.62
CA GLY A 28 45.80 29.98 63.01
C GLY A 28 46.88 29.24 63.79
N ASN A 29 47.43 28.17 63.21
CA ASN A 29 48.45 27.34 63.84
C ASN A 29 49.74 28.11 64.13
N THR A 30 50.23 28.93 63.19
CA THR A 30 51.44 29.74 63.40
C THR A 30 51.26 30.78 64.51
N ARG A 31 50.08 31.40 64.62
CA ARG A 31 49.77 32.33 65.73
C ARG A 31 49.70 31.62 67.08
N THR A 32 49.08 30.43 67.11
CA THR A 32 49.02 29.60 68.31
C THR A 32 50.42 29.16 68.75
N GLU A 33 51.26 28.71 67.82
CA GLU A 33 52.64 28.30 68.07
C GLU A 33 53.45 29.44 68.71
N THR A 34 53.42 30.65 68.13
CA THR A 34 54.11 31.81 68.71
C THR A 34 53.63 32.14 70.13
N ALA A 35 52.32 32.11 70.37
CA ALA A 35 51.77 32.41 71.69
C ALA A 35 52.07 31.31 72.73
N MET A 36 52.17 30.04 72.31
CA MET A 36 52.58 28.95 73.20
C MET A 36 54.06 29.06 73.58
N ILE A 37 54.94 29.38 72.62
CA ILE A 37 56.37 29.62 72.90
C ILE A 37 56.54 30.77 73.90
N ASP A 38 55.82 31.88 73.72
CA ASP A 38 55.86 33.02 74.65
C ASP A 38 55.40 32.62 76.06
N SER A 39 54.34 31.82 76.17
CA SER A 39 53.88 31.29 77.47
C SER A 39 54.88 30.33 78.11
N GLU A 40 55.58 29.50 77.33
CA GLU A 40 56.63 28.59 77.82
C GLU A 40 57.85 29.34 78.34
N VAL A 41 58.25 30.40 77.63
CA VAL A 41 59.34 31.30 78.04
C VAL A 41 59.00 31.99 79.36
N SER A 42 57.79 32.54 79.48
CA SER A 42 57.34 33.18 80.72
C SER A 42 57.24 32.20 81.89
N MET A 43 56.81 30.97 81.65
CA MET A 43 56.78 29.90 82.67
C MET A 43 58.19 29.56 83.16
N THR A 44 59.13 29.42 82.24
CA THR A 44 60.54 29.15 82.57
C THR A 44 61.15 30.31 83.36
N ALA A 45 60.83 31.55 82.98
CA ALA A 45 61.28 32.74 83.68
C ALA A 45 60.77 32.80 85.12
N LEU A 46 59.50 32.45 85.34
CA LEU A 46 58.88 32.34 86.66
C LEU A 46 59.51 31.23 87.50
N SER A 47 59.73 30.05 86.92
CA SER A 47 60.37 28.93 87.63
C SER A 47 61.77 29.30 88.11
N ASN A 48 62.60 29.89 87.24
CA ASN A 48 63.92 30.37 87.61
C ASN A 48 63.82 31.48 88.67
N HIS A 49 62.85 32.40 88.58
CA HIS A 49 62.72 33.45 89.57
C HIS A 49 62.37 32.90 90.97
N LEU A 50 61.45 31.95 91.06
CA LEU A 50 61.13 31.26 92.33
C LEU A 50 62.35 30.53 92.90
N GLU A 51 63.16 29.91 92.03
CA GLU A 51 64.41 29.28 92.46
C GLU A 51 65.44 30.29 92.96
N ALA A 52 65.54 31.45 92.32
CA ALA A 52 66.39 32.55 92.76
C ALA A 52 65.92 33.14 94.11
N ASP A 53 64.61 33.26 94.32
CA ASP A 53 64.01 33.68 95.60
C ASP A 53 64.32 32.68 96.73
N MET A 54 64.22 31.37 96.45
CA MET A 54 64.67 30.34 97.40
C MET A 54 66.16 30.47 97.75
N MET A 55 67.01 30.81 96.79
CA MET A 55 68.45 31.01 97.05
C MET A 55 68.75 32.28 97.84
N HIS A 56 67.93 33.33 97.70
CA HIS A 56 67.99 34.53 98.54
C HIS A 56 67.79 34.19 100.01
N ASP A 57 66.76 33.41 100.32
CA ASP A 57 66.50 32.95 101.68
C ASP A 57 67.54 31.93 102.17
N ALA A 58 68.00 31.03 101.30
CA ALA A 58 69.01 30.02 101.65
C ALA A 58 70.34 30.67 102.05
N LEU A 59 70.79 31.70 101.32
CA LEU A 59 72.02 32.44 101.63
C LEU A 59 71.91 33.18 102.97
N ARG A 60 70.73 33.71 103.30
CA ARG A 60 70.45 34.27 104.64
C ARG A 60 70.53 33.20 105.72
N ALA A 61 69.99 32.01 105.46
CA ALA A 61 70.07 30.89 106.38
C ALA A 61 71.52 30.44 106.61
N ASP A 62 72.37 30.43 105.57
CA ASP A 62 73.81 30.13 105.70
C ASP A 62 74.52 31.15 106.59
N VAL A 63 74.24 32.44 106.41
CA VAL A 63 74.82 33.50 107.24
C VAL A 63 74.42 33.35 108.71
N LEU A 64 73.15 33.06 108.99
CA LEU A 64 72.67 32.80 110.35
C LEU A 64 73.26 31.50 110.93
N SER A 65 73.42 30.48 110.10
CA SER A 65 74.07 29.22 110.48
C SER A 65 75.54 29.44 110.85
N ALA A 66 76.27 30.26 110.07
CA ALA A 66 77.65 30.63 110.35
C ALA A 66 77.79 31.33 111.72
N MET A 67 76.85 32.22 112.05
CA MET A 67 76.82 32.86 113.37
C MET A 67 76.62 31.85 114.50
N LEU A 68 75.76 30.85 114.32
CA LEU A 68 75.56 29.80 115.31
C LEU A 68 76.81 28.91 115.45
N VAL A 69 77.49 28.57 114.35
CA VAL A 69 78.76 27.83 114.37
C VAL A 69 79.85 28.62 115.10
N GLY A 70 80.01 29.91 114.79
CA GLY A 70 80.97 30.80 115.45
C GLY A 70 80.78 30.93 116.96
N LEU A 71 79.52 30.91 117.43
CA LEU A 71 79.16 30.95 118.84
C LEU A 71 79.22 29.58 119.55
N GLY A 72 79.59 28.51 118.84
CA GLY A 72 79.59 27.14 119.37
C GLY A 72 78.20 26.58 119.66
N LYS A 73 77.16 27.13 119.02
CA LYS A 73 75.73 26.78 119.19
C LYS A 73 75.15 25.93 118.05
N SER A 74 75.98 25.47 117.12
CA SER A 74 75.56 24.61 115.99
C SER A 74 76.39 23.33 115.94
N ASN A 75 75.79 22.26 115.40
CA ASN A 75 76.48 21.01 115.09
C ASN A 75 77.16 21.04 113.71
N SER A 76 76.90 22.06 112.90
CA SER A 76 77.52 22.22 111.57
C SER A 76 78.98 22.59 111.69
N THR A 77 79.80 22.09 110.77
CA THR A 77 81.21 22.45 110.69
C THR A 77 81.42 23.77 109.94
N ARG A 78 82.58 24.38 110.15
CA ARG A 78 82.98 25.58 109.41
C ARG A 78 83.01 25.35 107.89
N GLU A 79 83.49 24.18 107.46
CA GLU A 79 83.57 23.80 106.05
C GLU A 79 82.18 23.59 105.43
N GLU A 80 81.23 22.98 106.15
CA GLU A 80 79.87 22.78 105.66
C GLU A 80 79.14 24.11 105.39
N VAL A 81 79.27 25.09 106.30
CA VAL A 81 78.59 26.38 106.13
C VAL A 81 79.23 27.21 105.02
N GLN A 82 80.56 27.21 104.91
CA GLN A 82 81.24 27.91 103.82
C GLN A 82 80.88 27.29 102.46
N LYS A 83 80.85 25.95 102.38
CA LYS A 83 80.48 25.25 101.16
C LYS A 83 79.02 25.51 100.75
N SER A 84 78.09 25.48 101.72
CA SER A 84 76.67 25.79 101.50
C SER A 84 76.50 27.21 100.95
N LEU A 85 77.20 28.18 101.55
CA LEU A 85 77.20 29.57 101.10
C LEU A 85 77.72 29.71 99.67
N ASP A 86 78.85 29.08 99.36
CA ASP A 86 79.45 29.14 98.01
C ASP A 86 78.53 28.50 96.96
N GLU A 87 77.89 27.37 97.30
CA GLU A 87 76.92 26.67 96.44
C GLU A 87 75.66 27.52 96.19
N HIS A 88 75.03 28.05 97.25
CA HIS A 88 73.85 28.91 97.10
C HIS A 88 74.19 30.23 96.38
N ALA A 89 75.34 30.84 96.66
CA ALA A 89 75.78 32.06 95.96
C ALA A 89 76.04 31.80 94.46
N ALA A 90 76.68 30.67 94.12
CA ALA A 90 76.89 30.29 92.73
C ALA A 90 75.57 29.98 92.01
N HIS A 91 74.66 29.25 92.68
CA HIS A 91 73.36 28.90 92.12
C HIS A 91 72.46 30.13 91.92
N PHE A 92 72.43 31.04 92.90
CA PHE A 92 71.67 32.28 92.79
C PHE A 92 72.14 33.13 91.59
N ARG A 93 73.46 33.24 91.39
CA ARG A 93 74.02 33.89 90.18
C ARG A 93 73.66 33.14 88.90
N ALA A 94 73.69 31.80 88.91
CA ALA A 94 73.38 30.99 87.73
C ALA A 94 71.94 31.18 87.28
N VAL A 95 70.98 31.04 88.19
CA VAL A 95 69.54 31.12 87.91
C VAL A 95 69.13 32.53 87.43
N LEU A 96 69.68 33.58 88.04
CA LEU A 96 69.48 34.96 87.56
C LEU A 96 70.04 35.18 86.13
N ASN A 97 71.20 34.60 85.82
CA ASN A 97 71.77 34.67 84.47
C ASN A 97 71.02 33.79 83.45
N ASP A 98 70.44 32.66 83.87
CA ASP A 98 69.64 31.81 82.99
C ASP A 98 68.36 32.53 82.55
N ASN A 99 67.76 33.34 83.43
CA ASN A 99 66.67 34.25 83.03
C ASN A 99 67.08 35.30 81.99
N LEU A 100 68.32 35.81 82.04
CA LEU A 100 68.83 36.76 81.04
C LEU A 100 69.05 36.12 79.65
N LYS A 101 69.17 34.79 79.56
CA LYS A 101 69.31 34.06 78.29
C LYS A 101 67.98 33.77 77.59
N LEU A 102 66.87 33.83 78.34
CA LEU A 102 65.54 33.63 77.79
C LEU A 102 65.13 34.83 76.91
N PRO A 103 64.29 34.64 75.88
CA PRO A 103 63.69 35.73 75.11
C PRO A 103 62.56 36.42 75.89
N ILE A 104 62.88 36.90 77.10
CA ILE A 104 61.98 37.64 78.00
C ILE A 104 61.77 39.08 77.52
N THR A 105 60.75 39.74 78.06
CA THR A 105 60.46 41.14 77.72
C THR A 105 61.59 42.07 78.15
N GLU A 106 61.74 43.18 77.43
CA GLU A 106 62.74 44.21 77.75
C GLU A 106 62.56 44.76 79.19
N ALA A 107 61.32 44.77 79.72
CA ALA A 107 61.04 45.16 81.10
C ALA A 107 61.65 44.19 82.12
N ILE A 108 61.42 42.88 81.98
CA ILE A 108 62.01 41.86 82.87
C ILE A 108 63.54 41.87 82.74
N LYS A 109 64.06 42.03 81.53
CA LYS A 109 65.50 42.09 81.27
C LYS A 109 66.16 43.30 81.93
N ALA A 110 65.50 44.47 81.90
CA ALA A 110 65.98 45.67 82.58
C ALA A 110 66.03 45.46 84.11
N GLU A 111 65.01 44.83 84.67
CA GLU A 111 64.90 44.59 86.12
C GLU A 111 65.92 43.56 86.62
N LEU A 112 66.14 42.46 85.88
CA LEU A 112 67.21 41.50 86.16
C LEU A 112 68.60 42.15 86.18
N ASN A 113 68.87 43.08 85.25
CA ASN A 113 70.12 43.83 85.22
C ASN A 113 70.24 44.81 86.39
N ARG A 114 69.13 45.36 86.90
CA ARG A 114 69.08 46.23 88.08
C ARG A 114 69.37 45.47 89.38
N ILE A 115 68.94 44.21 89.45
CA ILE A 115 69.15 43.32 90.60
C ILE A 115 70.60 42.88 90.75
N LYS A 116 71.31 42.67 89.63
CA LYS A 116 72.66 42.08 89.63
C LYS A 116 73.67 42.77 90.57
N PRO A 117 73.81 44.12 90.61
CA PRO A 117 74.69 44.78 91.58
C PRO A 117 74.27 44.57 93.04
N SER A 118 72.97 44.54 93.32
CA SER A 118 72.43 44.28 94.66
C SER A 118 72.66 42.83 95.08
N LEU A 119 72.52 41.88 94.14
CA LEU A 119 72.88 40.48 94.34
C LEU A 119 74.36 40.34 94.69
N ASP A 120 75.25 40.92 93.90
CA ASP A 120 76.69 40.83 94.15
C ASP A 120 77.07 41.48 95.49
N THR A 121 76.40 42.58 95.86
CA THR A 121 76.57 43.23 97.17
C THR A 121 76.07 42.35 98.31
N TYR A 122 74.91 41.70 98.13
CA TYR A 122 74.32 40.78 99.11
C TYR A 122 75.19 39.54 99.33
N ILE A 123 75.65 38.89 98.25
CA ILE A 123 76.54 37.74 98.32
C ILE A 123 77.86 38.13 98.99
N ALA A 124 78.50 39.23 98.56
CA ALA A 124 79.78 39.67 99.14
C ALA A 124 79.64 40.07 100.63
N SER A 125 78.49 40.62 101.02
CA SER A 125 78.15 40.89 102.42
C SER A 125 77.96 39.58 103.20
N GLY A 126 77.31 38.59 102.61
CA GLY A 126 77.14 37.25 103.18
C GLY A 126 78.48 36.53 103.40
N GLU A 127 79.33 36.48 102.38
CA GLU A 127 80.70 35.93 102.44
C GLU A 127 81.53 36.61 103.55
N ARG A 128 81.45 37.94 103.65
CA ARG A 128 82.13 38.70 104.69
C ARG A 128 81.61 38.38 106.09
N ILE A 129 80.29 38.35 106.28
CA ILE A 129 79.71 38.04 107.59
C ILE A 129 79.97 36.59 107.98
N VAL A 130 79.92 35.64 107.05
CA VAL A 130 80.26 34.23 107.32
C VAL A 130 81.72 34.12 107.76
N GLY A 131 82.66 34.73 107.03
CA GLY A 131 84.07 34.76 107.42
C GLY A 131 84.29 35.37 108.81
N LEU A 132 83.66 36.54 109.08
CA LEU A 132 83.72 37.18 110.39
C LEU A 132 83.06 36.33 111.48
N ALA A 133 81.94 35.67 111.20
CA ALA A 133 81.19 34.89 112.18
C ALA A 133 82.01 33.68 112.65
N LEU A 134 82.73 33.05 111.73
CA LEU A 134 83.56 31.88 112.04
C LEU A 134 84.81 32.26 112.85
N ASP A 135 85.41 33.44 112.61
CA ASP A 135 86.66 33.87 113.27
C ASP A 135 86.44 34.74 114.51
N ASN A 136 85.47 35.66 114.47
CA ASN A 136 85.16 36.62 115.52
C ASN A 136 83.65 36.93 115.57
N PRO A 137 82.85 36.10 116.28
CA PRO A 137 81.40 36.19 116.28
C PRO A 137 80.86 37.52 116.85
N GLU A 138 81.57 38.15 117.78
CA GLU A 138 81.18 39.46 118.34
C GLU A 138 81.25 40.57 117.28
N ARG A 139 82.30 40.56 116.44
CA ARG A 139 82.45 41.50 115.33
C ARG A 139 81.43 41.23 114.21
N ALA A 140 81.14 39.97 113.92
CA ALA A 140 80.10 39.59 112.97
C ALA A 140 78.71 40.11 113.41
N GLN A 141 78.42 40.08 114.71
CA GLN A 141 77.16 40.61 115.24
C GLN A 141 77.05 42.13 115.11
N GLN A 142 78.16 42.87 115.20
CA GLN A 142 78.19 44.33 114.96
C GLN A 142 77.97 44.68 113.47
N GLU A 143 78.48 43.85 112.55
CA GLU A 143 78.36 44.09 111.10
C GLU A 143 77.10 43.45 110.46
N LEU A 144 76.32 42.67 111.22
CA LEU A 144 75.08 42.03 110.74
C LEU A 144 74.04 43.01 110.19
N GLY A 145 74.05 44.26 110.67
CA GLY A 145 73.19 45.33 110.15
C GLY A 145 73.44 45.65 108.68
N THR A 146 74.69 45.56 108.22
CA THR A 146 75.06 45.79 106.81
C THR A 146 74.56 44.65 105.91
N PHE A 147 74.64 43.40 106.38
CA PHE A 147 74.06 42.25 105.66
C PHE A 147 72.53 42.32 105.62
N THR A 148 71.89 42.65 106.74
CA THR A 148 70.44 42.82 106.79
C THR A 148 69.97 43.91 105.82
N SER A 149 70.70 45.03 105.71
CA SER A 149 70.37 46.08 104.75
C SER A 149 70.54 45.61 103.30
N ALA A 150 71.57 44.83 102.99
CA ALA A 150 71.78 44.27 101.65
C ALA A 150 70.71 43.22 101.30
N PHE A 151 70.29 42.42 102.28
CA PHE A 151 69.19 41.47 102.16
C PHE A 151 67.89 42.18 101.80
N THR A 152 67.46 43.16 102.60
CA THR A 152 66.20 43.89 102.39
C THR A 152 66.20 44.68 101.08
N GLN A 153 67.34 45.27 100.70
CA GLN A 153 67.44 45.95 99.41
C GLN A 153 67.26 44.97 98.24
N LEU A 154 67.88 43.80 98.30
CA LEU A 154 67.73 42.78 97.28
C LEU A 154 66.32 42.17 97.28
N GLU A 155 65.73 41.97 98.45
CA GLU A 155 64.34 41.48 98.65
C GLU A 155 63.33 42.39 97.96
N GLU A 156 63.45 43.72 98.13
CA GLU A 156 62.55 44.69 97.50
C GLU A 156 62.67 44.65 95.97
N GLN A 157 63.89 44.48 95.44
CA GLN A 157 64.10 44.37 93.99
C GLN A 157 63.62 43.02 93.45
N MET A 158 63.87 41.93 94.16
CA MET A 158 63.37 40.59 93.82
C MET A 158 61.84 40.56 93.84
N SER A 159 61.17 41.21 94.81
CA SER A 159 59.72 41.36 94.84
C SER A 159 59.20 42.10 93.61
N SER A 160 59.84 43.20 93.21
CA SER A 160 59.44 43.94 92.00
C SER A 160 59.63 43.12 90.72
N LEU A 161 60.67 42.28 90.66
CA LEU A 161 60.88 41.34 89.57
C LEU A 161 59.83 40.23 89.57
N SER A 162 59.44 39.73 90.74
CA SER A 162 58.38 38.73 90.91
C SER A 162 57.07 39.21 90.31
N ASP A 163 56.65 40.44 90.66
CA ASP A 163 55.42 41.03 90.14
C ASP A 163 55.44 41.12 88.60
N LEU A 164 56.56 41.58 88.02
CA LEU A 164 56.73 41.69 86.57
C LEU A 164 56.71 40.32 85.85
N ILE A 165 57.40 39.32 86.42
CA ILE A 165 57.44 37.98 85.83
C ILE A 165 56.08 37.28 85.96
N GLU A 166 55.40 37.44 87.09
CA GLU A 166 54.06 36.88 87.30
C GLU A 166 53.01 37.54 86.39
N GLU A 167 53.05 38.86 86.23
CA GLU A 167 52.19 39.59 85.30
C GLU A 167 52.43 39.15 83.85
N ASN A 168 53.70 39.03 83.44
CA ASN A 168 54.05 38.57 82.11
C ASN A 168 53.62 37.11 81.86
N PHE A 169 53.78 36.22 82.84
CA PHE A 169 53.30 34.84 82.75
C PHE A 169 51.78 34.76 82.60
N LYS A 170 51.02 35.53 83.38
CA LYS A 170 49.56 35.61 83.23
C LYS A 170 49.17 36.15 81.85
N ALA A 171 49.80 37.24 81.40
CA ALA A 171 49.52 37.86 80.10
C ALA A 171 49.84 36.93 78.92
N SER A 172 51.01 36.27 78.91
CA SER A 172 51.38 35.28 77.89
C SER A 172 50.44 34.07 77.90
N GLY A 173 50.03 33.58 79.08
CA GLY A 173 49.07 32.48 79.22
C GLY A 173 47.66 32.82 78.71
N GLU A 174 47.16 34.03 78.99
CA GLU A 174 45.90 34.53 78.42
C GLU A 174 46.01 34.74 76.90
N GLY A 175 47.14 35.28 76.43
CA GLY A 175 47.47 35.43 75.02
C GLY A 175 47.42 34.10 74.27
N ALA A 176 48.03 33.04 74.81
CA ALA A 176 47.99 31.70 74.24
C ALA A 176 46.56 31.14 74.16
N ARG A 177 45.78 31.24 75.25
CA ARG A 177 44.38 30.80 75.28
C ARG A 177 43.53 31.56 74.26
N GLN A 178 43.74 32.87 74.12
CA GLN A 178 43.03 33.70 73.17
C GLN A 178 43.43 33.40 71.72
N ALA A 179 44.71 33.13 71.45
CA ALA A 179 45.19 32.69 70.14
C ALA A 179 44.55 31.36 69.73
N ILE A 180 44.50 30.36 70.64
CA ILE A 180 43.83 29.08 70.41
C ILE A 180 42.33 29.28 70.15
N ARG A 181 41.65 30.07 71.00
CA ARG A 181 40.21 30.33 70.86
C ARG A 181 39.87 31.01 69.54
N SER A 182 40.62 32.03 69.16
CA SER A 182 40.40 32.77 67.90
C SER A 182 40.69 31.91 66.66
N ALA A 183 41.75 31.08 66.69
CA ALA A 183 42.02 30.11 65.63
C ALA A 183 40.89 29.09 65.47
N ASN A 184 40.39 28.53 66.58
CA ASN A 184 39.28 27.57 66.57
C ASN A 184 37.98 28.19 66.05
N ILE A 185 37.63 29.42 66.48
CA ILE A 185 36.42 30.12 66.00
C ILE A 185 36.55 30.41 64.49
N ALA A 186 37.69 30.91 64.02
CA ALA A 186 37.92 31.16 62.60
C ALA A 186 37.77 29.89 61.75
N LEU A 187 38.32 28.77 62.22
CA LEU A 187 38.21 27.48 61.55
C LEU A 187 36.75 27.00 61.49
N VAL A 188 36.00 27.08 62.59
CA VAL A 188 34.58 26.69 62.63
C VAL A 188 33.74 27.55 61.68
N VAL A 189 33.93 28.88 61.67
CA VAL A 189 33.17 29.78 60.80
C VAL A 189 33.40 29.47 59.33
N VAL A 190 34.66 29.28 58.92
CA VAL A 190 35.02 28.99 57.53
C VAL A 190 34.53 27.59 57.11
N LEU A 191 34.59 26.61 58.02
CA LEU A 191 34.07 25.27 57.78
C LEU A 191 32.55 25.30 57.55
N VAL A 192 31.78 25.96 58.42
CA VAL A 192 30.32 26.08 58.29
C VAL A 192 29.94 26.83 57.01
N ALA A 193 30.62 27.95 56.71
CA ALA A 193 30.38 28.71 55.48
C ALA A 193 30.64 27.86 54.22
N SER A 194 31.72 27.07 54.23
CA SER A 194 32.08 26.17 53.13
C SER A 194 31.04 25.07 52.92
N ILE A 195 30.56 24.45 54.01
CA ILE A 195 29.50 23.42 53.95
C ILE A 195 28.20 24.01 53.38
N LEU A 196 27.77 25.18 53.87
CA LEU A 196 26.55 25.84 53.38
C LEU A 196 26.66 26.19 51.89
N LEU A 197 27.80 26.72 51.46
CA LEU A 197 28.05 27.03 50.05
C LEU A 197 27.95 25.78 49.17
N LEU A 198 28.58 24.67 49.58
CA LEU A 198 28.53 23.40 48.86
C LEU A 198 27.13 22.79 48.83
N LEU A 199 26.34 22.90 49.91
CA LEU A 199 24.95 22.43 49.94
C LEU A 199 24.04 23.23 49.00
N VAL A 200 24.16 24.56 49.01
CA VAL A 200 23.40 25.44 48.10
C VAL A 200 23.74 25.14 46.64
N GLN A 201 25.04 25.05 46.33
CA GLN A 201 25.51 24.76 44.98
C GLN A 201 25.10 23.34 44.54
N GLY A 202 25.24 22.33 45.41
CA GLY A 202 24.82 20.95 45.13
C GLY A 202 23.33 20.84 44.85
N ARG A 203 22.49 21.55 45.63
CA ARG A 203 21.04 21.60 45.41
C ARG A 203 20.68 22.29 44.08
N TRP A 204 21.41 23.34 43.70
CA TRP A 204 21.26 24.02 42.42
C TRP A 204 21.67 23.15 41.22
N VAL A 205 22.80 22.44 41.31
CA VAL A 205 23.26 21.50 40.28
C VAL A 205 22.25 20.34 40.14
N THR A 206 21.80 19.76 41.25
CA THR A 206 20.81 18.66 41.24
C THR A 206 19.51 19.10 40.56
N ARG A 207 18.95 20.26 40.95
CA ARG A 207 17.71 20.75 40.32
C ARG A 207 17.89 21.12 38.85
N SER A 208 19.04 21.66 38.47
CA SER A 208 19.27 22.12 37.09
C SER A 208 19.67 21.02 36.11
N ILE A 209 20.12 19.85 36.59
CA ILE A 209 20.59 18.74 35.75
C ILE A 209 19.74 17.49 35.93
N MET A 210 19.58 17.00 37.17
CA MET A 210 18.91 15.71 37.44
C MET A 210 17.41 15.74 37.14
N ILE A 211 16.73 16.86 37.42
CA ILE A 211 15.29 16.98 37.15
C ILE A 211 15.00 16.94 35.64
N PRO A 212 15.66 17.74 34.77
CA PRO A 212 15.49 17.63 33.33
C PRO A 212 15.85 16.24 32.78
N LEU A 213 16.92 15.60 33.25
CA LEU A 213 17.31 14.25 32.83
C LEU A 213 16.27 13.19 33.22
N ALA A 214 15.74 13.25 34.44
CA ALA A 214 14.65 12.37 34.87
C ALA A 214 13.38 12.60 34.03
N SER A 215 13.11 13.85 33.63
CA SER A 215 12.01 14.15 32.73
C SER A 215 12.23 13.58 31.33
N ALA A 216 13.43 13.73 30.76
CA ALA A 216 13.79 13.15 29.47
C ALA A 216 13.69 11.62 29.50
N SER A 217 14.15 10.98 30.58
CA SER A 217 14.02 9.54 30.79
C SER A 217 12.56 9.08 30.83
N ARG A 218 11.68 9.81 31.55
CA ARG A 218 10.23 9.49 31.58
C ARG A 218 9.57 9.67 30.22
N ILE A 219 9.93 10.72 29.48
CA ILE A 219 9.42 10.94 28.12
C ILE A 219 9.84 9.78 27.20
N ALA A 220 11.12 9.40 27.24
CA ALA A 220 11.63 8.29 26.45
C ALA A 220 10.93 6.96 26.83
N ASP A 221 10.69 6.73 28.12
CA ASP A 221 9.97 5.55 28.62
C ASP A 221 8.50 5.54 28.15
N SER A 222 7.79 6.68 28.22
CA SER A 222 6.43 6.81 27.67
C SER A 222 6.40 6.50 26.17
N ILE A 223 7.34 7.05 25.39
CA ILE A 223 7.44 6.78 23.93
C ILE A 223 7.71 5.29 23.68
N ALA A 224 8.62 4.66 24.44
CA ALA A 224 8.97 3.25 24.28
C ALA A 224 7.78 2.31 24.56
N HIS A 225 6.93 2.67 25.53
CA HIS A 225 5.68 1.96 25.82
C HIS A 225 4.51 2.35 24.89
N GLY A 226 4.76 3.18 23.88
CA GLY A 226 3.77 3.59 22.89
C GLY A 226 2.82 4.70 23.34
N ASN A 227 3.06 5.34 24.48
CA ASN A 227 2.29 6.51 24.91
C ASN A 227 2.87 7.79 24.29
N LEU A 228 2.24 8.24 23.20
CA LEU A 228 2.57 9.48 22.49
C LEU A 228 1.56 10.61 22.81
N SER A 229 0.54 10.35 23.64
CA SER A 229 -0.55 11.29 23.92
C SER A 229 -0.17 12.40 24.88
N GLU A 230 0.89 12.20 25.68
CA GLU A 230 1.33 13.18 26.66
C GLU A 230 2.10 14.34 26.00
N PRO A 231 1.65 15.61 26.17
CA PRO A 231 2.34 16.75 25.61
C PRO A 231 3.68 16.97 26.32
N ILE A 232 4.76 17.05 25.53
CA ILE A 232 6.09 17.37 26.04
C ILE A 232 6.22 18.89 26.19
N ASN A 233 6.28 19.36 27.44
CA ASN A 233 6.55 20.76 27.74
C ASN A 233 8.01 21.10 27.43
N GLU A 234 8.25 21.78 26.31
CA GLU A 234 9.59 22.15 25.87
C GLU A 234 10.24 23.20 26.81
N PRO A 235 11.40 22.91 27.41
CA PRO A 235 12.06 23.87 28.31
C PRO A 235 12.62 25.06 27.52
N ARG A 236 12.55 26.26 28.10
CA ARG A 236 13.17 27.48 27.54
C ARG A 236 14.70 27.49 27.60
N GLY A 237 15.31 26.57 28.34
CA GLY A 237 16.76 26.49 28.51
C GLY A 237 17.49 26.19 27.19
N ARG A 238 18.72 26.69 27.06
CA ARG A 238 19.62 26.39 25.92
C ARG A 238 20.74 25.42 26.29
N ASP A 239 20.60 24.73 27.42
CA ASP A 239 21.54 23.70 27.85
C ASP A 239 21.24 22.34 27.19
N GLU A 240 22.18 21.42 27.34
CA GLU A 240 22.17 20.10 26.71
C GLU A 240 20.94 19.28 27.11
N ALA A 241 20.52 19.38 28.38
CA ALA A 241 19.30 18.70 28.85
C ALA A 241 18.04 19.26 28.19
N SER A 242 17.96 20.58 28.02
CA SER A 242 16.84 21.22 27.31
C SER A 242 16.83 20.87 25.82
N MET A 243 18.00 20.75 25.18
CA MET A 243 18.11 20.28 23.80
C MET A 243 17.62 18.83 23.66
N LEU A 244 18.01 17.94 24.58
CA LEU A 244 17.54 16.55 24.58
C LEU A 244 16.02 16.46 24.66
N ILE A 245 15.37 17.21 25.57
CA ILE A 245 13.90 17.20 25.69
C ILE A 245 13.23 17.71 24.40
N ARG A 246 13.78 18.75 23.76
CA ARG A 246 13.25 19.23 22.47
C ARG A 246 13.40 18.20 21.35
N SER A 247 14.54 17.51 21.28
CA SER A 247 14.75 16.43 20.32
C SER A 247 13.77 15.27 20.54
N LEU A 248 13.50 14.90 21.80
CA LEU A 248 12.44 13.92 22.12
C LEU A 248 11.04 14.44 21.72
N GLY A 249 10.78 15.74 21.86
CA GLY A 249 9.55 16.39 21.39
C GLY A 249 9.35 16.30 19.88
N VAL A 250 10.40 16.57 19.09
CA VAL A 250 10.38 16.38 17.63
C VAL A 250 10.12 14.92 17.28
N MET A 251 10.87 13.99 17.90
CA MET A 251 10.70 12.55 17.68
C MET A 251 9.27 12.08 18.00
N GLN A 252 8.67 12.54 19.10
CA GLN A 252 7.29 12.22 19.45
C GLN A 252 6.32 12.73 18.36
N ARG A 253 6.46 13.98 17.91
CA ARG A 253 5.61 14.56 16.86
C ARG A 253 5.71 13.78 15.54
N ASP A 254 6.93 13.45 15.12
CA ASP A 254 7.16 12.72 13.88
C ASP A 254 6.60 11.29 13.96
N LEU A 255 6.79 10.60 15.10
CA LEU A 255 6.20 9.29 15.36
C LEU A 255 4.66 9.35 15.33
N ARG A 256 4.04 10.36 15.97
CA ARG A 256 2.59 10.55 15.93
C ARG A 256 2.09 10.72 14.50
N GLY A 257 2.73 11.60 13.72
CA GLY A 257 2.36 11.83 12.33
C GLY A 257 2.48 10.57 11.47
N MET A 258 3.56 9.79 11.64
CA MET A 258 3.71 8.51 10.95
C MET A 258 2.62 7.51 11.34
N ILE A 259 2.29 7.38 12.62
CA ILE A 259 1.25 6.47 13.10
C ILE A 259 -0.14 6.88 12.56
N GLU A 260 -0.45 8.18 12.54
CA GLU A 260 -1.69 8.70 11.95
C GLU A 260 -1.80 8.38 10.45
N VAL A 261 -0.72 8.58 9.69
CA VAL A 261 -0.67 8.23 8.26
C VAL A 261 -0.85 6.72 8.05
N VAL A 262 -0.16 5.89 8.82
CA VAL A 262 -0.29 4.42 8.72
C VAL A 262 -1.71 3.98 9.05
N ARG A 263 -2.33 4.53 10.09
CA ARG A 263 -3.72 4.23 10.46
C ARG A 263 -4.70 4.64 9.36
N SER A 264 -4.53 5.83 8.79
CA SER A 264 -5.34 6.31 7.66
C SER A 264 -5.21 5.40 6.45
N ASN A 265 -3.97 5.02 6.08
CA ASN A 265 -3.71 4.13 4.96
C ASN A 265 -4.29 2.73 5.19
N ALA A 266 -4.18 2.18 6.40
CA ALA A 266 -4.79 0.89 6.76
C ALA A 266 -6.32 0.92 6.58
N HIS A 267 -6.98 1.97 7.07
CA HIS A 267 -8.42 2.16 6.85
C HIS A 267 -8.76 2.31 5.36
N GLY A 268 -7.94 3.04 4.60
CA GLY A 268 -8.08 3.19 3.15
C GLY A 268 -8.00 1.84 2.41
N VAL A 269 -6.98 1.03 2.69
CA VAL A 269 -6.81 -0.30 2.10
C VAL A 269 -7.97 -1.23 2.46
N SER A 270 -8.44 -1.22 3.71
CA SER A 270 -9.62 -2.01 4.11
C SER A 270 -10.90 -1.57 3.38
N GLY A 271 -11.08 -0.25 3.19
CA GLY A 271 -12.19 0.30 2.39
C GLY A 271 -12.13 -0.13 0.92
N MET A 272 -10.97 0.04 0.29
CA MET A 272 -10.73 -0.38 -1.10
C MET A 272 -10.92 -1.89 -1.28
N SER A 273 -10.48 -2.69 -0.31
CA SER A 273 -10.66 -4.15 -0.34
C SER A 273 -12.14 -4.52 -0.30
N ARG A 274 -12.95 -3.89 0.58
CA ARG A 274 -14.41 -4.11 0.59
C ARG A 274 -15.06 -3.75 -0.75
N GLN A 275 -14.66 -2.63 -1.36
CA GLN A 275 -15.17 -2.23 -2.67
C GLN A 275 -14.78 -3.21 -3.77
N LEU A 276 -13.53 -3.70 -3.77
CA LEU A 276 -13.04 -4.69 -4.72
C LEU A 276 -13.77 -6.04 -4.56
N SER A 277 -14.05 -6.46 -3.32
CA SER A 277 -14.82 -7.68 -3.03
C SER A 277 -16.25 -7.58 -3.58
N SER A 278 -16.90 -6.41 -3.42
CA SER A 278 -18.21 -6.15 -4.02
C SER A 278 -18.16 -6.21 -5.54
N GLY A 279 -17.14 -5.60 -6.16
CA GLY A 279 -16.93 -5.69 -7.61
C GLY A 279 -16.71 -7.13 -8.08
N CYS A 280 -15.97 -7.93 -7.32
CA CYS A 280 -15.80 -9.36 -7.61
C CYS A 280 -17.14 -10.10 -7.65
N HIS A 281 -18.06 -9.82 -6.72
CA HIS A 281 -19.39 -10.45 -6.72
C HIS A 281 -20.19 -10.06 -7.97
N GLU A 282 -20.16 -8.79 -8.36
CA GLU A 282 -20.88 -8.30 -9.55
C GLU A 282 -20.35 -8.93 -10.85
N VAL A 283 -19.03 -9.06 -10.98
CA VAL A 283 -18.43 -9.74 -12.14
C VAL A 283 -18.71 -11.25 -12.10
N ALA A 284 -18.77 -11.88 -10.92
CA ALA A 284 -19.13 -13.30 -10.80
C ALA A 284 -20.56 -13.56 -11.27
N ASP A 285 -21.49 -12.69 -10.88
CA ASP A 285 -22.89 -12.74 -11.30
C ASP A 285 -23.03 -12.52 -12.81
N SER A 286 -22.33 -11.51 -13.33
CA SER A 286 -22.29 -11.22 -14.77
C SER A 286 -21.72 -12.40 -15.57
N SER A 287 -20.67 -13.04 -15.06
CA SER A 287 -20.07 -14.22 -15.69
C SER A 287 -21.07 -15.38 -15.71
N ARG A 288 -21.76 -15.66 -14.59
CA ARG A 288 -22.81 -16.69 -14.55
C ARG A 288 -23.92 -16.41 -15.56
N GLN A 289 -24.36 -15.16 -15.68
CA GLN A 289 -25.38 -14.77 -16.66
C GLN A 289 -24.88 -14.95 -18.10
N GLN A 290 -23.62 -14.60 -18.38
CA GLN A 290 -22.98 -14.80 -19.69
C GLN A 290 -22.87 -16.29 -20.05
N SER A 291 -22.53 -17.16 -19.09
CA SER A 291 -22.49 -18.61 -19.31
C SER A 291 -23.89 -19.16 -19.60
N SER A 292 -24.91 -18.74 -18.85
CA SER A 292 -26.30 -19.12 -19.13
C SER A 292 -26.77 -18.64 -20.51
N ALA A 293 -26.43 -17.40 -20.89
CA ALA A 293 -26.76 -16.85 -22.19
C ALA A 293 -26.05 -17.62 -23.32
N ALA A 294 -24.79 -18.02 -23.13
CA ALA A 294 -24.07 -18.87 -24.05
C ALA A 294 -24.74 -20.24 -24.21
N GLY A 295 -25.21 -20.85 -23.11
CA GLY A 295 -25.99 -22.09 -23.17
C GLY A 295 -27.26 -21.95 -24.02
N THR A 296 -28.02 -20.88 -23.84
CA THR A 296 -29.22 -20.60 -24.65
C THR A 296 -28.87 -20.34 -26.12
N MET A 297 -27.80 -19.58 -26.40
CA MET A 297 -27.33 -19.34 -27.77
C MET A 297 -26.90 -20.64 -28.44
N SER A 298 -26.20 -21.52 -27.73
CA SER A 298 -25.77 -22.82 -28.25
C SER A 298 -26.97 -23.68 -28.67
N ALA A 299 -28.02 -23.72 -27.83
CA ALA A 299 -29.27 -24.41 -28.17
C ALA A 299 -29.93 -23.81 -29.43
N ALA A 300 -30.01 -22.47 -29.51
CA ALA A 300 -30.59 -21.79 -30.68
C ALA A 300 -29.76 -22.02 -31.96
N THR A 301 -28.44 -22.07 -31.88
CA THR A 301 -27.57 -22.40 -33.02
C THR A 301 -27.72 -23.85 -33.45
N SER A 302 -27.92 -24.77 -32.51
CA SER A 302 -28.21 -26.18 -32.83
C SER A 302 -29.55 -26.33 -33.55
N GLU A 303 -30.59 -25.63 -33.11
CA GLU A 303 -31.90 -25.58 -33.78
C GLU A 303 -31.82 -24.93 -35.17
N MET A 304 -31.01 -23.88 -35.31
CA MET A 304 -30.74 -23.25 -36.59
C MET A 304 -30.03 -24.20 -37.56
N THR A 305 -29.07 -24.99 -37.07
CA THR A 305 -28.37 -26.00 -37.88
C THR A 305 -29.33 -27.07 -38.39
N ALA A 306 -30.21 -27.58 -37.51
CA ALA A 306 -31.25 -28.53 -37.91
C ALA A 306 -32.22 -27.92 -38.96
N SER A 307 -32.60 -26.66 -38.78
CA SER A 307 -33.44 -25.94 -39.76
C SER A 307 -32.74 -25.78 -41.11
N ILE A 308 -31.44 -25.49 -41.13
CA ILE A 308 -30.63 -25.40 -42.36
C ILE A 308 -30.59 -26.74 -43.10
N GLU A 309 -30.43 -27.86 -42.38
CA GLU A 309 -30.48 -29.21 -42.98
C GLU A 309 -31.86 -29.50 -43.59
N GLU A 310 -32.95 -29.12 -42.90
CA GLU A 310 -34.30 -29.33 -43.39
C GLU A 310 -34.58 -28.49 -44.65
N ILE A 311 -34.19 -27.22 -44.67
CA ILE A 311 -34.33 -26.36 -45.85
C ILE A 311 -33.47 -26.89 -47.00
N THR A 312 -32.26 -27.39 -46.73
CA THR A 312 -31.41 -28.05 -47.75
C THR A 312 -32.13 -29.22 -48.41
N ARG A 313 -32.77 -30.09 -47.61
CA ARG A 313 -33.57 -31.21 -48.10
C ARG A 313 -34.78 -30.73 -48.92
N HIS A 314 -35.47 -29.68 -48.47
CA HIS A 314 -36.59 -29.10 -49.21
C HIS A 314 -36.18 -28.48 -50.55
N ALA A 315 -35.05 -27.77 -50.59
CA ALA A 315 -34.49 -27.24 -51.83
C ALA A 315 -34.14 -28.37 -52.81
N GLY A 316 -33.50 -29.45 -52.33
CA GLY A 316 -33.23 -30.64 -53.14
C GLY A 316 -34.49 -31.27 -53.73
N HIS A 317 -35.55 -31.42 -52.93
CA HIS A 317 -36.82 -31.96 -53.39
C HIS A 317 -37.53 -31.02 -54.39
N ALA A 318 -37.47 -29.70 -54.18
CA ALA A 318 -38.00 -28.71 -55.12
C ALA A 318 -37.26 -28.75 -56.47
N LEU A 319 -35.94 -28.93 -56.46
CA LEU A 319 -35.14 -29.10 -57.66
C LEU A 319 -35.54 -30.35 -58.44
N GLU A 320 -35.76 -31.47 -57.75
CA GLU A 320 -36.21 -32.72 -58.37
C GLU A 320 -37.59 -32.57 -59.02
N MET A 321 -38.55 -31.93 -58.32
CA MET A 321 -39.88 -31.65 -58.87
C MET A 321 -39.81 -30.73 -60.09
N ALA A 322 -38.96 -29.69 -60.06
CA ALA A 322 -38.76 -28.82 -61.21
C ALA A 322 -38.18 -29.59 -62.40
N ASN A 323 -37.15 -30.42 -62.21
CA ASN A 323 -36.60 -31.26 -63.28
C ASN A 323 -37.63 -32.25 -63.86
N GLN A 324 -38.50 -32.81 -63.01
CA GLN A 324 -39.61 -33.66 -63.48
C GLN A 324 -40.64 -32.88 -64.30
N ALA A 325 -41.05 -31.70 -63.85
CA ALA A 325 -41.96 -30.81 -64.57
C ALA A 325 -41.37 -30.38 -65.93
N GLU A 326 -40.07 -30.09 -65.99
CA GLU A 326 -39.36 -29.75 -67.22
C GLU A 326 -39.42 -30.92 -68.22
N THR A 327 -39.17 -32.14 -67.73
CA THR A 327 -39.23 -33.36 -68.54
C THR A 327 -40.64 -33.62 -69.06
N LEU A 328 -41.67 -33.43 -68.21
CA LEU A 328 -43.07 -33.57 -68.60
C LEU A 328 -43.47 -32.52 -69.64
N ALA A 329 -43.07 -31.26 -69.47
CA ALA A 329 -43.33 -30.18 -70.42
C ALA A 329 -42.66 -30.45 -71.77
N LYS A 330 -41.37 -30.85 -71.79
CA LYS A 330 -40.66 -31.25 -73.01
C LYS A 330 -41.35 -32.41 -73.73
N ASN A 331 -41.80 -33.42 -72.98
CA ASN A 331 -42.54 -34.55 -73.54
C ASN A 331 -43.90 -34.13 -74.09
N GLY A 332 -44.64 -33.30 -73.36
CA GLY A 332 -45.92 -32.74 -73.83
C GLY A 332 -45.75 -31.92 -75.11
N GLY A 333 -44.71 -31.07 -75.19
CA GLY A 333 -44.40 -30.29 -76.38
C GLY A 333 -44.12 -31.16 -77.60
N ARG A 334 -43.38 -32.26 -77.42
CA ARG A 334 -43.13 -33.24 -78.48
C ARG A 334 -44.41 -33.94 -78.95
N VAL A 335 -45.30 -34.32 -78.03
CA VAL A 335 -46.59 -34.93 -78.37
C VAL A 335 -47.47 -33.94 -79.15
N ILE A 336 -47.52 -32.69 -78.72
CA ILE A 336 -48.27 -31.64 -79.42
C ILE A 336 -47.72 -31.37 -80.82
N HIS A 337 -46.39 -31.33 -81.00
CA HIS A 337 -45.78 -31.25 -82.32
C HIS A 337 -46.20 -32.41 -83.24
N GLN A 338 -46.29 -33.63 -82.71
CA GLN A 338 -46.79 -34.77 -83.47
C GLN A 338 -48.26 -34.59 -83.86
N VAL A 339 -49.12 -34.15 -82.93
CA VAL A 339 -50.54 -33.88 -83.20
C VAL A 339 -50.72 -32.84 -84.31
N VAL A 340 -49.92 -31.76 -84.31
CA VAL A 340 -49.94 -30.75 -85.38
C VAL A 340 -49.61 -31.40 -86.73
N SER A 341 -48.57 -32.24 -86.80
CA SER A 341 -48.18 -32.95 -88.03
C SER A 341 -49.26 -33.93 -88.53
N ASP A 342 -49.93 -34.63 -87.61
CA ASP A 342 -50.99 -35.58 -87.94
C ASP A 342 -52.24 -34.84 -88.44
N MET A 343 -52.62 -33.73 -87.80
CA MET A 343 -53.75 -32.88 -88.22
C MET A 343 -53.52 -32.29 -89.60
N ASP A 344 -52.32 -31.75 -89.87
CA ASP A 344 -51.93 -31.25 -91.19
C ASP A 344 -52.02 -32.35 -92.28
N SER A 345 -51.66 -33.58 -91.93
CA SER A 345 -51.81 -34.74 -92.82
C SER A 345 -53.27 -35.14 -93.06
N ILE A 346 -54.12 -35.07 -92.04
CA ILE A 346 -55.58 -35.28 -92.16
C ILE A 346 -56.21 -34.21 -93.06
N ALA A 347 -55.86 -32.94 -92.87
CA ALA A 347 -56.35 -31.82 -93.70
C ALA A 347 -55.98 -32.03 -95.18
N ARG A 348 -54.72 -32.38 -95.47
CA ARG A 348 -54.27 -32.72 -96.83
C ARG A 348 -55.05 -33.90 -97.41
N SER A 349 -55.26 -34.97 -96.63
CA SER A 349 -55.99 -36.16 -97.09
C SER A 349 -57.46 -35.86 -97.38
N ALA A 350 -58.11 -34.99 -96.59
CA ALA A 350 -59.47 -34.55 -96.81
C ALA A 350 -59.58 -33.67 -98.07
N GLN A 351 -58.64 -32.75 -98.28
CA GLN A 351 -58.57 -31.91 -99.49
C GLN A 351 -58.37 -32.74 -100.76
N LEU A 352 -57.46 -33.73 -100.72
CA LEU A 352 -57.23 -34.65 -101.84
C LEU A 352 -58.49 -35.46 -102.15
N SER A 353 -59.15 -36.01 -101.13
CA SER A 353 -60.41 -36.73 -101.30
C SER A 353 -61.50 -35.84 -101.92
N ALA A 354 -61.60 -34.58 -101.48
CA ALA A 354 -62.56 -33.62 -102.03
C ALA A 354 -62.24 -33.29 -103.51
N GLN A 355 -60.97 -33.32 -103.90
CA GLN A 355 -60.57 -33.15 -105.30
C GLN A 355 -60.97 -34.37 -106.15
N VAL A 356 -60.74 -35.59 -105.67
CA VAL A 356 -61.13 -36.83 -106.36
C VAL A 356 -62.65 -36.90 -106.55
N ILE A 357 -63.43 -36.55 -105.53
CA ILE A 357 -64.89 -36.53 -105.62
C ILE A 357 -65.40 -35.45 -106.56
N ARG A 358 -64.75 -34.27 -106.61
CA ARG A 358 -65.07 -33.23 -107.62
C ARG A 358 -64.81 -33.70 -109.05
N THR A 359 -63.78 -34.51 -109.27
CA THR A 359 -63.56 -35.15 -110.57
C THR A 359 -64.69 -36.14 -110.89
N LEU A 360 -65.11 -36.97 -109.93
CA LEU A 360 -66.24 -37.88 -110.10
C LEU A 360 -67.56 -37.15 -110.41
N ASP A 361 -67.79 -35.98 -109.80
CA ASP A 361 -68.95 -35.13 -110.07
C ASP A 361 -68.97 -34.65 -111.54
N LYS A 362 -67.82 -34.21 -112.05
CA LYS A 362 -67.64 -33.82 -113.47
C LYS A 362 -67.81 -35.01 -114.42
N ASP A 363 -67.23 -36.15 -114.09
CA ASP A 363 -67.36 -37.35 -114.90
C ASP A 363 -68.82 -37.82 -114.94
N SER A 364 -69.54 -37.72 -113.82
CA SER A 364 -70.97 -38.01 -113.71
C SER A 364 -71.83 -37.04 -114.54
N GLU A 365 -71.47 -35.76 -114.59
CA GLU A 365 -72.09 -34.77 -115.50
C GLU A 365 -71.85 -35.15 -116.98
N GLY A 366 -70.64 -35.59 -117.32
CA GLY A 366 -70.33 -36.15 -118.64
C GLY A 366 -71.22 -37.34 -119.01
N ILE A 367 -71.40 -38.29 -118.09
CA ILE A 367 -72.30 -39.44 -118.27
C ILE A 367 -73.75 -38.97 -118.43
N PHE A 368 -74.22 -38.01 -117.62
CA PHE A 368 -75.56 -37.46 -117.72
C PHE A 368 -75.85 -36.93 -119.13
N ASN A 369 -74.91 -36.15 -119.69
CA ASN A 369 -75.05 -35.59 -121.04
C ASN A 369 -75.12 -36.69 -122.12
N ILE A 370 -74.30 -37.74 -122.00
CA ILE A 370 -74.36 -38.90 -122.91
C ILE A 370 -75.71 -39.60 -122.82
N ILE A 371 -76.24 -39.81 -121.60
CA ILE A 371 -77.52 -40.46 -121.38
C ILE A 371 -78.68 -39.64 -121.94
N GLN A 372 -78.64 -38.30 -121.87
CA GLN A 372 -79.62 -37.43 -122.52
C GLN A 372 -79.60 -37.59 -124.05
N VAL A 373 -78.42 -37.71 -124.67
CA VAL A 373 -78.29 -37.97 -126.10
C VAL A 373 -78.85 -39.36 -126.45
N ILE A 374 -78.55 -40.40 -125.67
CA ILE A 374 -79.08 -41.76 -125.89
C ILE A 374 -80.60 -41.77 -125.74
N LYS A 375 -81.15 -41.06 -124.75
CA LYS A 375 -82.60 -40.89 -124.60
C LYS A 375 -83.20 -40.19 -125.81
N GLY A 376 -82.58 -39.12 -126.29
CA GLY A 376 -82.98 -38.44 -127.53
C GLY A 376 -82.96 -39.38 -128.74
N ILE A 377 -81.93 -40.21 -128.89
CA ILE A 377 -81.84 -41.24 -129.94
C ILE A 377 -82.95 -42.28 -129.77
N ALA A 378 -83.22 -42.76 -128.55
CA ALA A 378 -84.26 -43.73 -128.27
C ALA A 378 -85.66 -43.17 -128.60
N ASP A 379 -85.94 -41.92 -128.21
CA ASP A 379 -87.21 -41.25 -128.50
C ASP A 379 -87.36 -41.00 -130.02
N GLN A 380 -86.28 -40.60 -130.71
CA GLN A 380 -86.26 -40.51 -132.17
C GLN A 380 -86.46 -41.88 -132.86
N THR A 381 -85.83 -42.93 -132.34
CA THR A 381 -85.94 -44.30 -132.86
C THR A 381 -87.35 -44.84 -132.63
N ASN A 382 -87.98 -44.52 -131.50
CA ASN A 382 -89.37 -44.85 -131.21
C ASN A 382 -90.33 -44.14 -132.17
N LEU A 383 -90.07 -42.87 -132.50
CA LEU A 383 -90.83 -42.11 -133.51
C LEU A 383 -90.64 -42.66 -134.94
N LEU A 384 -89.40 -43.01 -135.32
CA LEU A 384 -89.10 -43.63 -136.61
C LEU A 384 -89.76 -45.01 -136.73
N ALA A 385 -89.72 -45.81 -135.68
CA ALA A 385 -90.35 -47.12 -135.61
C ALA A 385 -91.88 -47.01 -135.66
N LEU A 386 -92.47 -46.00 -135.00
CA LEU A 386 -93.90 -45.71 -135.11
C LEU A 386 -94.28 -45.34 -136.54
N ASN A 387 -93.51 -44.47 -137.21
CA ASN A 387 -93.75 -44.11 -138.61
C ASN A 387 -93.60 -45.33 -139.54
N ALA A 388 -92.61 -46.20 -139.30
CA ALA A 388 -92.43 -47.44 -140.05
C ALA A 388 -93.57 -48.45 -139.81
N ALA A 389 -94.09 -48.57 -138.58
CA ALA A 389 -95.24 -49.42 -138.27
C ALA A 389 -96.52 -48.91 -138.94
N ILE A 390 -96.72 -47.59 -138.99
CA ILE A 390 -97.83 -46.96 -139.72
C ILE A 390 -97.74 -47.26 -141.21
N GLU A 391 -96.56 -47.11 -141.84
CA GLU A 391 -96.41 -47.33 -143.28
C GLU A 391 -96.48 -48.84 -143.63
N ALA A 392 -96.01 -49.72 -142.74
CA ALA A 392 -96.18 -51.17 -142.87
C ALA A 392 -97.67 -51.59 -142.79
N ALA A 393 -98.47 -50.97 -141.91
CA ALA A 393 -99.92 -51.18 -141.87
C ALA A 393 -100.61 -50.68 -143.15
N ARG A 394 -100.06 -49.63 -143.79
CA ARG A 394 -100.55 -49.05 -145.04
C ARG A 394 -100.29 -49.93 -146.27
N ALA A 395 -99.22 -50.73 -146.26
CA ALA A 395 -98.85 -51.66 -147.31
C ALA A 395 -99.65 -52.99 -147.30
N GLY A 396 -100.54 -53.20 -146.33
CA GLY A 396 -101.40 -54.40 -146.24
C GLY A 396 -100.60 -55.70 -146.07
N GLU A 397 -101.03 -56.79 -146.73
CA GLU A 397 -100.43 -58.13 -146.58
C GLU A 397 -98.93 -58.20 -146.95
N GLN A 398 -98.43 -57.32 -147.83
CA GLN A 398 -97.00 -57.25 -148.19
C GLN A 398 -96.13 -56.64 -147.07
N GLY A 399 -96.72 -55.90 -146.12
CA GLY A 399 -96.03 -55.19 -145.05
C GLY A 399 -95.88 -55.96 -143.73
N ARG A 400 -96.47 -57.17 -143.60
CA ARG A 400 -96.52 -57.91 -142.31
C ARG A 400 -95.14 -58.18 -141.71
N GLY A 401 -94.15 -58.57 -142.51
CA GLY A 401 -92.78 -58.79 -142.02
C GLY A 401 -92.13 -57.49 -141.51
N PHE A 402 -92.41 -56.37 -142.18
CA PHE A 402 -91.91 -55.05 -141.80
C PHE A 402 -92.59 -54.51 -140.53
N ALA A 403 -93.89 -54.76 -140.35
CA ALA A 403 -94.63 -54.35 -139.16
C ALA A 403 -94.07 -55.02 -137.89
N VAL A 404 -93.74 -56.31 -137.94
CA VAL A 404 -93.13 -57.03 -136.81
C VAL A 404 -91.77 -56.45 -136.44
N VAL A 405 -90.93 -56.12 -137.44
CA VAL A 405 -89.63 -55.48 -137.19
C VAL A 405 -89.82 -54.07 -136.61
N ALA A 406 -90.78 -53.30 -137.11
CA ALA A 406 -91.07 -51.95 -136.60
C ALA A 406 -91.58 -51.98 -135.14
N ASP A 407 -92.45 -52.92 -134.78
CA ASP A 407 -92.90 -53.10 -133.40
C ASP A 407 -91.76 -53.58 -132.46
N GLU A 408 -90.86 -54.45 -132.94
CA GLU A 408 -89.70 -54.88 -132.17
C GLU A 408 -88.70 -53.72 -131.94
N VAL A 409 -88.44 -52.89 -132.97
CA VAL A 409 -87.62 -51.68 -132.84
C VAL A 409 -88.27 -50.67 -131.90
N ARG A 410 -89.60 -50.51 -131.95
CA ARG A 410 -90.36 -49.65 -131.04
C ARG A 410 -90.28 -50.14 -129.60
N ASN A 411 -90.40 -51.45 -129.36
CA ASN A 411 -90.23 -52.05 -128.04
C ASN A 411 -88.80 -51.85 -127.52
N LEU A 412 -87.79 -52.08 -128.36
CA LEU A 412 -86.39 -51.85 -128.01
C LEU A 412 -86.10 -50.37 -127.68
N ALA A 413 -86.66 -49.44 -128.45
CA ALA A 413 -86.55 -48.01 -128.20
C ALA A 413 -87.26 -47.60 -126.89
N GLY A 414 -88.43 -48.17 -126.61
CA GLY A 414 -89.14 -48.00 -125.32
C GLY A 414 -88.32 -48.50 -124.13
N ARG A 415 -87.77 -49.73 -124.22
CA ARG A 415 -86.87 -50.29 -123.20
C ARG A 415 -85.59 -49.46 -123.02
N THR A 416 -85.05 -48.91 -124.11
CA THR A 416 -83.89 -48.01 -124.07
C THR A 416 -84.25 -46.71 -123.36
N SER A 417 -85.41 -46.11 -123.66
CA SER A 417 -85.89 -44.89 -123.00
C SER A 417 -86.09 -45.13 -121.49
N THR A 418 -86.73 -46.23 -121.09
CA THR A 418 -86.85 -46.61 -119.66
C THR A 418 -85.49 -46.81 -118.99
N SER A 419 -84.57 -47.52 -119.62
CA SER A 419 -83.21 -47.74 -119.08
C SER A 419 -82.43 -46.43 -118.92
N THR A 420 -82.54 -45.52 -119.89
CA THR A 420 -81.92 -44.18 -119.78
C THR A 420 -82.52 -43.36 -118.66
N GLN A 421 -83.82 -43.47 -118.37
CA GLN A 421 -84.44 -42.81 -117.22
C GLN A 421 -83.93 -43.37 -115.89
N GLU A 422 -83.78 -44.70 -115.77
CA GLU A 422 -83.20 -45.34 -114.59
C GLU A 422 -81.74 -44.91 -114.36
N ILE A 423 -80.93 -44.87 -115.42
CA ILE A 423 -79.54 -44.38 -115.35
C ILE A 423 -79.52 -42.88 -115.00
N THR A 424 -80.42 -42.08 -115.57
CA THR A 424 -80.55 -40.65 -115.23
C THR A 424 -80.80 -40.47 -113.73
N ALA A 425 -81.72 -41.25 -113.16
CA ALA A 425 -82.00 -41.24 -111.72
C ALA A 425 -80.80 -41.72 -110.89
N MET A 426 -80.03 -42.70 -111.37
CA MET A 426 -78.81 -43.17 -110.71
C MET A 426 -77.70 -42.11 -110.73
N VAL A 427 -77.45 -41.46 -111.87
CA VAL A 427 -76.47 -40.37 -112.02
C VAL A 427 -76.86 -39.17 -111.16
N ALA A 428 -78.14 -38.82 -111.09
CA ALA A 428 -78.63 -37.76 -110.20
C ALA A 428 -78.36 -38.08 -108.71
N ARG A 429 -78.55 -39.35 -108.29
CA ARG A 429 -78.17 -39.78 -106.93
C ARG A 429 -76.66 -39.71 -106.70
N ILE A 430 -75.84 -40.13 -107.67
CA ILE A 430 -74.38 -40.03 -107.58
C ILE A 430 -73.96 -38.57 -107.41
N GLN A 431 -74.48 -37.65 -108.24
CA GLN A 431 -74.21 -36.20 -108.15
C GLN A 431 -74.66 -35.59 -106.81
N GLN A 432 -75.77 -36.06 -106.25
CA GLN A 432 -76.19 -35.62 -104.93
C GLN A 432 -75.21 -36.11 -103.85
N SER A 433 -74.85 -37.40 -103.87
CA SER A 433 -73.91 -37.99 -102.92
C SER A 433 -72.49 -37.42 -103.03
N THR A 434 -72.01 -37.07 -104.24
CA THR A 434 -70.71 -36.41 -104.43
C THR A 434 -70.71 -35.01 -103.81
N ARG A 435 -71.77 -34.21 -104.00
CA ARG A 435 -71.90 -32.88 -103.40
C ARG A 435 -71.96 -32.94 -101.87
N GLU A 436 -72.72 -33.89 -101.32
CA GLU A 436 -72.77 -34.13 -99.88
C GLU A 436 -71.40 -34.52 -99.32
N ALA A 437 -70.68 -35.41 -100.02
CA ALA A 437 -69.33 -35.81 -99.62
C ALA A 437 -68.32 -34.66 -99.68
N VAL A 438 -68.35 -33.81 -100.71
CA VAL A 438 -67.50 -32.60 -100.79
C VAL A 438 -67.80 -31.65 -99.64
N THR A 439 -69.08 -31.36 -99.37
CA THR A 439 -69.50 -30.51 -98.25
C THR A 439 -69.00 -31.05 -96.91
N SER A 440 -69.11 -32.37 -96.71
CA SER A 440 -68.62 -33.03 -95.50
C SER A 440 -67.10 -32.95 -95.37
N MET A 441 -66.35 -33.08 -96.47
CA MET A 441 -64.89 -32.95 -96.46
C MET A 441 -64.45 -31.51 -96.18
N GLU A 442 -65.11 -30.50 -96.75
CA GLU A 442 -64.84 -29.09 -96.47
C GLU A 442 -65.13 -28.75 -95.00
N ALA A 443 -66.24 -29.25 -94.44
CA ALA A 443 -66.53 -29.14 -93.02
C ALA A 443 -65.46 -29.84 -92.15
N GLY A 444 -64.95 -31.00 -92.60
CA GLY A 444 -63.85 -31.72 -91.96
C GLY A 444 -62.56 -30.91 -91.93
N VAL A 445 -62.18 -30.26 -93.03
CA VAL A 445 -61.02 -29.36 -93.11
C VAL A 445 -61.19 -28.19 -92.13
N ALA A 446 -62.35 -27.53 -92.13
CA ALA A 446 -62.62 -26.42 -91.21
C ALA A 446 -62.56 -26.84 -89.73
N GLN A 447 -62.95 -28.09 -89.41
CA GLN A 447 -62.83 -28.63 -88.06
C GLN A 447 -61.37 -28.91 -87.67
N VAL A 448 -60.56 -29.38 -88.62
CA VAL A 448 -59.11 -29.56 -88.41
C VAL A 448 -58.44 -28.20 -88.17
N ASP A 449 -58.78 -27.16 -88.93
CA ASP A 449 -58.23 -25.81 -88.73
C ASP A 449 -58.53 -25.26 -87.32
N LYS A 450 -59.76 -25.49 -86.82
CA LYS A 450 -60.11 -25.16 -85.42
C LYS A 450 -59.29 -25.97 -84.43
N GLY A 451 -59.10 -27.26 -84.68
CA GLY A 451 -58.25 -28.13 -83.86
C GLY A 451 -56.79 -27.66 -83.82
N MET A 452 -56.27 -27.18 -84.95
CA MET A 452 -54.92 -26.60 -85.05
C MET A 452 -54.79 -25.32 -84.21
N ALA A 453 -55.79 -24.44 -84.21
CA ALA A 453 -55.78 -23.23 -83.39
C ALA A 453 -55.71 -23.54 -81.88
N VAL A 454 -56.49 -24.52 -81.41
CA VAL A 454 -56.45 -25.00 -80.01
C VAL A 454 -55.09 -25.62 -79.70
N THR A 455 -54.54 -26.42 -80.63
CA THR A 455 -53.24 -27.07 -80.46
C THR A 455 -52.11 -26.05 -80.34
N ALA A 456 -52.18 -24.94 -81.08
CA ALA A 456 -51.23 -23.83 -80.97
C ALA A 456 -51.30 -23.14 -79.61
N GLU A 457 -52.49 -22.99 -79.03
CA GLU A 457 -52.66 -22.46 -77.68
C GLU A 457 -52.05 -23.39 -76.62
N VAL A 458 -52.28 -24.71 -76.74
CA VAL A 458 -51.65 -25.71 -75.86
C VAL A 458 -50.12 -25.67 -75.98
N GLN A 459 -49.59 -25.55 -77.20
CA GLN A 459 -48.14 -25.41 -77.42
C GLN A 459 -47.57 -24.18 -76.70
N ARG A 460 -48.27 -23.04 -76.76
CA ARG A 460 -47.87 -21.82 -76.03
C ARG A 460 -47.85 -22.05 -74.52
N SER A 461 -48.91 -22.65 -73.95
CA SER A 461 -48.97 -22.96 -72.52
C SER A 461 -47.86 -23.92 -72.07
N ILE A 462 -47.49 -24.90 -72.89
CA ILE A 462 -46.37 -25.81 -72.59
C ILE A 462 -45.03 -25.05 -72.57
N SER A 463 -44.81 -24.12 -73.51
CA SER A 463 -43.61 -23.28 -73.51
C SER A 463 -43.53 -22.37 -72.28
N GLU A 464 -44.66 -21.77 -71.88
CA GLU A 464 -44.75 -20.95 -70.65
C GLU A 464 -44.45 -21.80 -69.39
N ILE A 465 -44.96 -23.03 -69.33
CA ILE A 465 -44.62 -23.98 -68.25
C ILE A 465 -43.11 -24.27 -68.24
N LEU A 466 -42.51 -24.53 -69.40
CA LEU A 466 -41.07 -24.82 -69.49
C LEU A 466 -40.23 -23.65 -68.97
N GLU A 467 -40.56 -22.42 -69.37
CA GLU A 467 -39.87 -21.21 -68.92
C GLU A 467 -40.02 -20.98 -67.40
N ALA A 468 -41.23 -21.15 -66.87
CA ALA A 468 -41.49 -21.07 -65.43
C ALA A 468 -40.71 -22.13 -64.64
N THR A 469 -40.57 -23.34 -65.20
CA THR A 469 -39.84 -24.44 -64.57
C THR A 469 -38.33 -24.16 -64.54
N LEU A 470 -37.76 -23.64 -65.64
CA LEU A 470 -36.36 -23.23 -65.68
C LEU A 470 -36.06 -22.10 -64.68
N SER A 471 -36.96 -21.12 -64.57
CA SER A 471 -36.85 -20.06 -63.57
C SER A 471 -36.91 -20.61 -62.14
N THR A 472 -37.76 -21.61 -61.90
CA THR A 472 -37.85 -22.30 -60.59
C THR A 472 -36.54 -23.00 -60.25
N THR A 473 -35.95 -23.73 -61.21
CA THR A 473 -34.65 -24.38 -61.05
C THR A 473 -33.55 -23.37 -60.70
N GLN A 474 -33.53 -22.21 -61.35
CA GLN A 474 -32.57 -21.16 -61.05
C GLN A 474 -32.74 -20.62 -59.62
N LEU A 475 -33.98 -20.33 -59.21
CA LEU A 475 -34.30 -19.85 -57.86
C LEU A 475 -33.87 -20.86 -56.78
N VAL A 476 -34.09 -22.15 -57.01
CA VAL A 476 -33.69 -23.22 -56.08
C VAL A 476 -32.17 -23.33 -55.96
N ASN A 477 -31.43 -23.12 -57.05
CA ASN A 477 -29.97 -23.07 -56.98
C ASN A 477 -29.47 -21.86 -56.16
N ASP A 478 -30.08 -20.68 -56.33
CA ASP A 478 -29.74 -19.49 -55.55
C ASP A 478 -30.05 -19.67 -54.05
N ILE A 479 -31.17 -20.31 -53.73
CA ILE A 479 -31.53 -20.70 -52.36
C ILE A 479 -30.45 -21.65 -51.79
N THR A 480 -30.04 -22.66 -52.56
CA THR A 480 -29.02 -23.63 -52.13
C THR A 480 -27.68 -22.96 -51.83
N ARG A 481 -27.27 -21.98 -52.65
CA ARG A 481 -26.06 -21.18 -52.38
C ARG A 481 -26.19 -20.39 -51.08
N THR A 482 -27.32 -19.72 -50.87
CA THR A 482 -27.58 -18.91 -49.67
C THR A 482 -27.60 -19.76 -48.39
N ILE A 483 -28.17 -20.97 -48.47
CA ILE A 483 -28.15 -21.96 -47.38
C ILE A 483 -26.72 -22.36 -47.02
N GLY A 484 -25.84 -22.55 -48.02
CA GLY A 484 -24.42 -22.82 -47.79
C GLY A 484 -23.72 -21.70 -47.02
N GLU A 485 -23.97 -20.44 -47.39
CA GLU A 485 -23.45 -19.27 -46.67
C GLU A 485 -24.00 -19.20 -45.22
N GLN A 486 -25.29 -19.50 -45.03
CA GLN A 486 -25.93 -19.52 -43.72
C GLN A 486 -25.38 -20.65 -42.82
N SER A 487 -25.05 -21.81 -43.38
CA SER A 487 -24.41 -22.92 -42.67
C SER A 487 -23.02 -22.53 -42.13
N LEU A 488 -22.21 -21.84 -42.95
CA LEU A 488 -20.90 -21.33 -42.52
C LEU A 488 -21.05 -20.30 -41.39
N ALA A 489 -21.99 -19.36 -41.53
CA ALA A 489 -22.27 -18.36 -40.50
C ALA A 489 -22.75 -19.00 -39.18
N SER A 490 -23.60 -20.04 -39.26
CA SER A 490 -24.10 -20.75 -38.07
C SER A 490 -22.97 -21.49 -37.33
N ASN A 491 -22.05 -22.13 -38.05
CA ASN A 491 -20.86 -22.75 -37.46
C ASN A 491 -19.94 -21.72 -36.77
N GLU A 492 -19.73 -20.56 -37.38
CA GLU A 492 -18.94 -19.48 -36.76
C GLU A 492 -19.60 -18.97 -35.48
N ILE A 493 -20.93 -18.80 -35.48
CA ILE A 493 -21.69 -18.45 -34.28
C ILE A 493 -21.52 -19.51 -33.19
N ALA A 494 -21.59 -20.80 -33.53
CA ALA A 494 -21.39 -21.89 -32.57
C ALA A 494 -20.02 -21.80 -31.90
N HIS A 495 -18.97 -21.60 -32.68
CA HIS A 495 -17.61 -21.45 -32.17
C HIS A 495 -17.47 -20.21 -31.27
N GLN A 496 -18.05 -19.08 -31.67
CA GLN A 496 -18.03 -17.86 -30.86
C GLN A 496 -18.76 -18.02 -29.53
N VAL A 497 -19.88 -18.78 -29.51
CA VAL A 497 -20.63 -19.11 -28.29
C VAL A 497 -19.79 -19.98 -27.34
N GLU A 498 -19.06 -20.96 -27.87
CA GLU A 498 -18.13 -21.79 -27.10
C GLU A 498 -17.01 -20.96 -26.46
N MET A 499 -16.43 -20.01 -27.22
CA MET A 499 -15.44 -19.09 -26.67
C MET A 499 -16.02 -18.20 -25.57
N ILE A 500 -17.24 -17.70 -25.72
CA ILE A 500 -17.94 -16.92 -24.68
C ILE A 500 -18.14 -17.74 -23.40
N ALA A 501 -18.53 -19.01 -23.52
CA ALA A 501 -18.69 -19.90 -22.37
C ALA A 501 -17.36 -20.14 -21.65
N SER A 502 -16.28 -20.41 -22.40
CA SER A 502 -14.94 -20.59 -21.84
C SER A 502 -14.39 -19.32 -21.18
N MET A 503 -14.62 -18.15 -21.78
CA MET A 503 -14.26 -16.86 -21.17
C MET A 503 -14.99 -16.61 -19.85
N SER A 504 -16.28 -16.93 -19.80
CA SER A 504 -17.07 -16.81 -18.57
C SER A 504 -16.51 -17.70 -17.44
N GLU A 505 -16.15 -18.95 -17.75
CA GLU A 505 -15.52 -19.85 -16.78
C GLU A 505 -14.13 -19.33 -16.32
N GLY A 506 -13.35 -18.80 -17.26
CA GLY A 506 -12.08 -18.13 -16.98
C GLY A 506 -12.25 -16.93 -16.03
N ASN A 507 -13.24 -16.09 -16.27
CA ASN A 507 -13.58 -14.95 -15.41
C ASN A 507 -13.94 -15.43 -14.00
N SER A 508 -14.81 -16.44 -13.85
CA SER A 508 -15.17 -17.00 -12.54
C SER A 508 -13.94 -17.44 -11.73
N ARG A 509 -12.94 -18.05 -12.38
CA ARG A 509 -11.69 -18.47 -11.74
C ARG A 509 -10.86 -17.28 -11.27
N VAL A 510 -10.65 -16.29 -12.13
CA VAL A 510 -9.88 -15.07 -11.82
C VAL A 510 -10.53 -14.28 -10.68
N ILE A 511 -11.86 -14.19 -10.69
CA ILE A 511 -12.65 -13.52 -9.67
C ILE A 511 -12.50 -14.23 -8.32
N GLY A 512 -12.54 -15.57 -8.29
CA GLY A 512 -12.30 -16.33 -7.07
C GLY A 512 -10.93 -16.04 -6.44
N GLN A 513 -9.88 -15.97 -7.28
CA GLN A 513 -8.53 -15.63 -6.82
C GLN A 513 -8.43 -14.16 -6.36
N THR A 514 -9.08 -13.25 -7.07
CA THR A 514 -9.12 -11.81 -6.71
C THR A 514 -9.85 -11.60 -5.38
N ALA A 515 -10.98 -12.28 -5.16
CA ALA A 515 -11.70 -12.24 -3.89
C ALA A 515 -10.83 -12.72 -2.73
N SER A 516 -10.14 -13.87 -2.88
CA SER A 516 -9.20 -14.37 -1.86
C SER A 516 -8.08 -13.38 -1.55
N THR A 517 -7.49 -12.75 -2.58
CA THR A 517 -6.42 -11.76 -2.41
C THR A 517 -6.95 -10.50 -1.71
N THR A 518 -8.20 -10.15 -1.97
CA THR A 518 -8.88 -9.02 -1.35
C THR A 518 -9.15 -9.26 0.14
N ASP A 519 -9.52 -10.47 0.51
CA ASP A 519 -9.67 -10.88 1.91
C ASP A 519 -8.32 -10.83 2.65
N GLU A 520 -7.23 -11.28 2.01
CA GLU A 520 -5.87 -11.16 2.56
C GLU A 520 -5.45 -9.69 2.75
N LEU A 521 -5.73 -8.81 1.78
CA LEU A 521 -5.46 -7.37 1.91
C LEU A 521 -6.25 -6.73 3.06
N SER A 522 -7.52 -7.10 3.22
CA SER A 522 -8.37 -6.64 4.33
C SER A 522 -7.82 -7.12 5.68
N ALA A 523 -7.38 -8.38 5.77
CA ALA A 523 -6.77 -8.94 6.97
C ALA A 523 -5.44 -8.26 7.30
N MET A 524 -4.56 -8.04 6.32
CA MET A 524 -3.29 -7.33 6.52
C MET A 524 -3.51 -5.88 6.95
N ALA A 525 -4.50 -5.19 6.36
CA ALA A 525 -4.88 -3.85 6.79
C ALA A 525 -5.39 -3.83 8.24
N GLY A 526 -6.19 -4.83 8.63
CA GLY A 526 -6.63 -5.02 10.01
C GLY A 526 -5.47 -5.25 10.98
N GLN A 527 -4.52 -6.12 10.63
CA GLN A 527 -3.31 -6.38 11.42
C GLN A 527 -2.42 -5.14 11.53
N LEU A 528 -2.29 -4.36 10.46
CA LEU A 528 -1.54 -3.10 10.45
C LEU A 528 -2.19 -2.06 11.38
N SER A 529 -3.52 -1.90 11.29
CA SER A 529 -4.30 -1.05 12.20
C SER A 529 -4.09 -1.47 13.66
N GLN A 530 -4.22 -2.76 13.96
CA GLN A 530 -4.04 -3.28 15.32
C GLN A 530 -2.61 -3.08 15.84
N SER A 531 -1.60 -3.19 14.98
CA SER A 531 -0.20 -2.97 15.33
C SER A 531 0.08 -1.51 15.69
N VAL A 532 -0.57 -0.57 15.00
CA VAL A 532 -0.45 0.86 15.31
C VAL A 532 -1.36 1.31 16.45
N ASP A 533 -2.47 0.62 16.71
CA ASP A 533 -3.37 0.90 17.85
C ASP A 533 -2.69 0.66 19.21
N ARG A 534 -1.56 -0.07 19.24
CA ARG A 534 -0.70 -0.14 20.43
C ARG A 534 -0.17 1.25 20.85
N PHE A 535 -0.02 2.17 19.90
CA PHE A 535 0.42 3.53 20.17
C PHE A 535 -0.78 4.41 20.53
N ARG A 536 -0.77 4.96 21.74
CA ARG A 536 -1.73 5.97 22.18
C ARG A 536 -1.30 7.34 21.65
N LEU A 537 -2.10 7.88 20.74
CA LEU A 537 -1.99 9.25 20.25
C LEU A 537 -2.77 10.22 21.13
#